data_AF-A0A3Q0CVE9-F1
#
_entry.id   AF-A0A3Q0CVE9-F1
#
_cell.length_a   1.000
_cell.length_b   1.000
_cell.length_c   1.000
_cell.angle_alpha   90.00
_cell.angle_beta   90.00
_cell.angle_gamma   90.00
#
_symmetry.space_group_name_H-M   'P 1'
#
loop_
_entity.id
_entity.type
_entity.pdbx_description
1 polymer ?
#
loop_
_entity_poly.entity_id
_entity_poly.type
_entity_poly.pdbx_seq_one_letter_code
_entity_poly.pdbx_strand_id
1 'polypeptide(L)'
;MRASLSRDYEAPFHRTCVRIKRSSGMSSLLGKIGAKKQKMSTLEKSKLDWESFKEEEGIGEELAIHNRGKEGYIERKAFLDRVDHRQFEIERDLRLSKMKP
;
A
#
# COMPACT_ATOMS: atom_id res chain seq x y z
N MET A 1 44.53 -25.27 -32.51
CA MET A 1 43.56 -24.99 -31.42
C MET A 1 43.54 -23.49 -31.15
N ARG A 2 42.34 -22.94 -30.87
CA ARG A 2 41.97 -21.51 -30.73
C ARG A 2 41.82 -20.71 -32.02
N ALA A 3 40.66 -20.85 -32.65
CA ALA A 3 40.02 -19.73 -33.31
C ALA A 3 39.04 -19.10 -32.30
N SER A 4 39.43 -17.95 -31.74
CA SER A 4 38.56 -17.12 -30.91
C SER A 4 37.54 -16.44 -31.82
N LEU A 5 36.33 -16.99 -31.91
CA LEU A 5 35.21 -16.34 -32.58
C LEU A 5 34.79 -15.13 -31.75
N SER A 6 35.19 -13.97 -32.24
CA SER A 6 34.78 -12.67 -31.74
C SER A 6 33.46 -12.29 -32.37
N ARG A 7 32.55 -11.83 -31.49
CA ARG A 7 31.60 -10.74 -31.68
C ARG A 7 30.43 -11.02 -32.61
N ASP A 8 29.29 -11.06 -31.95
CA ASP A 8 27.94 -11.05 -32.46
C ASP A 8 27.67 -9.87 -33.41
N TYR A 9 27.21 -10.25 -34.60
CA TYR A 9 26.14 -9.68 -35.43
C TYR A 9 25.93 -8.15 -35.52
N GLU A 10 26.17 -7.68 -36.76
CA GLU A 10 25.51 -6.61 -37.51
C GLU A 10 24.28 -5.92 -36.89
N ALA A 11 24.30 -4.59 -36.82
CA ALA A 11 23.10 -3.74 -36.91
C ALA A 11 22.98 -3.25 -38.38
N PRO A 12 21.77 -3.01 -38.95
CA PRO A 12 21.26 -1.64 -38.83
C PRO A 12 19.73 -1.37 -39.10
N PHE A 13 19.33 -0.13 -38.75
CA PHE A 13 18.24 0.70 -39.32
C PHE A 13 16.76 0.25 -39.26
N HIS A 14 15.99 0.89 -38.38
CA HIS A 14 14.74 1.56 -38.78
C HIS A 14 14.69 3.00 -38.25
N ARG A 15 14.79 3.92 -39.19
CA ARG A 15 14.66 5.38 -39.05
C ARG A 15 13.17 5.72 -38.89
N THR A 16 12.79 6.40 -37.81
CA THR A 16 11.51 7.14 -37.75
C THR A 16 11.78 8.61 -37.40
N CYS A 17 11.20 9.51 -38.19
CA CYS A 17 11.34 10.96 -38.04
C CYS A 17 10.44 11.48 -36.91
N VAL A 18 11.00 12.25 -35.98
CA VAL A 18 10.22 12.99 -34.99
C VAL A 18 9.81 14.33 -35.60
N ARG A 19 8.51 14.50 -35.90
CA ARG A 19 7.92 15.79 -36.27
C ARG A 19 7.62 16.60 -35.01
N ILE A 20 8.44 17.61 -34.71
CA ILE A 20 8.13 18.57 -33.64
C ILE A 20 7.07 19.55 -34.15
N LYS A 21 5.80 19.31 -33.80
CA LYS A 21 4.72 20.29 -33.96
C LYS A 21 4.65 21.14 -32.70
N ARG A 22 5.04 22.41 -32.80
CA ARG A 22 4.88 23.40 -31.72
C ARG A 22 3.38 23.56 -31.43
N SER A 23 2.92 23.08 -30.28
CA SER A 23 1.59 23.38 -29.77
C SER A 23 1.68 24.49 -28.73
N SER A 24 0.80 25.46 -28.90
CA SER A 24 0.64 26.68 -28.12
C SER A 24 0.45 26.41 -26.62
N GLY A 25 1.27 27.09 -25.80
CA GLY A 25 1.36 26.88 -24.34
C GLY A 25 0.11 27.21 -23.52
N MET A 26 -0.91 27.84 -24.11
CA MET A 26 -2.15 28.21 -23.40
C MET A 26 -3.15 27.05 -23.27
N SER A 27 -3.15 26.08 -24.19
CA SER A 27 -4.01 24.89 -24.08
C SER A 27 -3.59 23.96 -22.94
N SER A 28 -2.31 23.98 -22.53
CA SER A 28 -1.79 23.18 -21.42
C SER A 28 -2.34 23.65 -20.07
N LEU A 29 -2.60 24.94 -19.90
CA LEU A 29 -3.13 25.52 -18.66
C LEU A 29 -4.65 25.32 -18.55
N LEU A 30 -5.38 25.45 -19.66
CA LEU A 30 -6.81 25.17 -19.69
C LEU A 30 -7.11 23.67 -19.45
N GLY A 31 -6.23 22.78 -19.93
CA GLY A 31 -6.28 21.35 -19.62
C GLY A 31 -6.00 21.01 -18.14
N LYS A 32 -5.27 21.88 -17.43
CA LYS A 32 -5.00 21.74 -15.98
C LYS A 32 -6.15 22.27 -15.12
N ILE A 33 -6.87 23.30 -15.57
CA ILE A 33 -7.91 23.97 -14.78
C ILE A 33 -9.31 23.40 -15.08
N GLY A 34 -9.59 22.90 -16.30
CA GLY A 34 -10.97 22.63 -16.73
C GLY A 34 -11.29 21.25 -17.29
N ALA A 35 -10.33 20.32 -17.49
CA ALA A 35 -10.56 19.22 -18.43
C ALA A 35 -10.40 17.78 -17.91
N LYS A 36 -10.18 17.57 -16.62
CA LYS A 36 -10.28 16.23 -16.04
C LYS A 36 -11.05 16.34 -14.75
N LYS A 37 -12.37 16.11 -14.80
CA LYS A 37 -13.06 15.51 -13.65
C LYS A 37 -12.13 14.38 -13.21
N GLN A 38 -11.54 14.48 -12.02
CA GLN A 38 -10.75 13.38 -11.48
C GLN A 38 -11.65 12.16 -11.60
N LYS A 39 -11.28 11.26 -12.51
CA LYS A 39 -12.00 10.01 -12.67
C LYS A 39 -11.71 9.30 -11.37
N MET A 40 -12.68 9.37 -10.44
CA MET A 40 -12.59 8.70 -9.16
C MET A 40 -12.05 7.31 -9.42
N SER A 41 -10.91 7.00 -8.81
CA SER A 41 -10.32 5.68 -8.95
C SER A 41 -11.33 4.65 -8.45
N THR A 42 -11.32 3.44 -9.00
CA THR A 42 -12.15 2.34 -8.49
C THR A 42 -11.98 2.20 -6.97
N LEU A 43 -10.77 2.41 -6.45
CA LEU A 43 -10.48 2.41 -5.01
C LEU A 43 -11.21 3.52 -4.25
N GLU A 44 -11.19 4.74 -4.79
CA GLU A 44 -11.79 5.90 -4.15
C GLU A 44 -13.32 5.83 -4.19
N LYS A 45 -13.87 5.37 -5.32
CA LYS A 45 -15.31 5.13 -5.46
C LYS A 45 -15.77 4.04 -4.49
N SER A 46 -15.09 2.88 -4.46
CA SER A 46 -15.45 1.82 -3.52
C SER A 46 -15.39 2.28 -2.08
N LYS A 47 -14.37 3.05 -1.68
CA LYS A 47 -14.31 3.62 -0.33
C LYS A 47 -15.55 4.47 -0.02
N LEU A 48 -15.95 5.36 -0.93
CA LEU A 48 -17.15 6.18 -0.75
C LEU A 48 -18.42 5.35 -0.73
N ASP A 49 -18.56 4.37 -1.63
CA ASP A 49 -19.71 3.46 -1.68
C ASP A 49 -19.86 2.69 -0.35
N TRP A 50 -18.74 2.29 0.28
CA TRP A 50 -18.75 1.68 1.62
C TRP A 50 -19.16 2.66 2.74
N GLU A 51 -18.73 3.91 2.68
CA GLU A 51 -19.13 4.92 3.66
C GLU A 51 -20.63 5.24 3.55
N SER A 52 -21.13 5.46 2.32
CA SER A 52 -22.56 5.67 2.07
C SER A 52 -23.41 4.48 2.51
N PHE A 53 -22.98 3.25 2.22
CA PHE A 53 -23.71 2.04 2.64
C PHE A 53 -23.82 1.93 4.17
N LYS A 54 -22.76 2.29 4.91
CA LYS A 54 -22.79 2.28 6.37
C LYS A 54 -23.75 3.32 6.96
N GLU A 55 -23.90 4.46 6.28
CA GLU A 55 -24.82 5.53 6.68
C GLU A 55 -26.28 5.17 6.38
N GLU A 56 -26.56 4.64 5.18
CA GLU A 56 -27.92 4.22 4.76
C GLU A 56 -28.47 3.06 5.59
N GLU A 57 -27.65 2.04 5.86
CA GLU A 57 -28.06 0.86 6.63
C GLU A 57 -28.04 1.10 8.16
N GLY A 58 -27.54 2.25 8.63
CA GLY A 58 -27.45 2.55 10.07
C GLY A 58 -26.51 1.62 10.85
N ILE A 59 -25.79 0.71 10.18
CA ILE A 59 -24.85 -0.25 10.76
C ILE A 59 -23.58 0.40 11.32
N GLY A 60 -23.41 1.72 11.15
CA GLY A 60 -22.30 2.47 11.70
C GLY A 60 -22.17 2.34 13.22
N GLU A 61 -23.29 2.35 13.95
CA GLU A 61 -23.28 2.17 15.41
C GLU A 61 -22.98 0.71 15.81
N GLU A 62 -23.55 -0.27 15.13
CA GLU A 62 -23.29 -1.70 15.38
C GLU A 62 -21.82 -2.07 15.07
N LEU A 63 -21.28 -1.58 13.95
CA LEU A 63 -19.86 -1.71 13.62
C LEU A 63 -18.97 -0.95 14.59
N ALA A 64 -19.39 0.22 15.09
CA ALA A 64 -18.64 0.95 16.10
C ALA A 64 -18.66 0.19 17.44
N ILE A 65 -19.78 -0.41 17.83
CA ILE A 65 -19.88 -1.25 19.04
C ILE A 65 -19.03 -2.51 18.88
N HIS A 66 -19.00 -3.13 17.70
CA HIS A 66 -18.18 -4.31 17.45
C HIS A 66 -16.67 -3.98 17.31
N ASN A 67 -16.33 -2.79 16.80
CA ASN A 67 -14.94 -2.29 16.75
C ASN A 67 -14.45 -1.73 18.10
N ARG A 68 -15.35 -1.18 18.93
CA ARG A 68 -15.07 -0.64 20.28
C ARG A 68 -15.28 -1.67 21.38
N GLY A 69 -15.93 -2.79 21.06
CA GLY A 69 -16.27 -3.83 22.00
C GLY A 69 -15.00 -4.49 22.53
N LYS A 70 -15.02 -4.83 23.83
CA LYS A 70 -13.92 -5.45 24.58
C LYS A 70 -13.38 -6.80 24.04
N GLU A 71 -13.90 -7.23 22.89
CA GLU A 71 -13.55 -8.45 22.19
C GLU A 71 -13.13 -8.17 20.73
N GLY A 72 -12.62 -6.97 20.46
CA GLY A 72 -12.04 -6.63 19.15
C GLY A 72 -10.77 -7.45 18.87
N TYR A 73 -10.48 -7.70 17.58
CA TYR A 73 -9.24 -8.38 17.17
C TYR A 73 -7.98 -7.69 17.71
N ILE A 74 -7.96 -6.35 17.69
CA ILE A 74 -6.84 -5.54 18.20
C ILE A 74 -6.62 -5.80 19.69
N GLU A 75 -7.68 -5.86 20.49
CA GLU A 75 -7.55 -6.13 21.93
C GLU A 75 -7.13 -7.57 22.20
N ARG A 76 -7.68 -8.55 21.47
CA ARG A 76 -7.22 -9.95 21.54
C ARG A 76 -5.73 -10.06 21.21
N LYS A 77 -5.28 -9.38 20.16
CA LYS A 77 -3.87 -9.38 19.77
C LYS A 77 -2.99 -8.70 20.82
N ALA A 78 -3.41 -7.53 21.31
CA ALA A 78 -2.72 -6.82 22.37
C ALA A 78 -2.66 -7.62 23.69
N PHE A 79 -3.68 -8.42 24.00
CA PHE A 79 -3.66 -9.32 25.15
C PHE A 79 -2.59 -10.41 24.97
N LEU A 80 -2.57 -11.09 23.82
CA LEU A 80 -1.56 -12.10 23.52
C LEU A 80 -0.15 -11.51 23.64
N ASP A 81 0.09 -10.34 23.05
CA ASP A 81 1.39 -9.68 23.11
C ASP A 81 1.81 -9.34 24.55
N ARG A 82 0.87 -8.91 25.41
CA ARG A 82 1.15 -8.66 26.84
C ARG A 82 1.44 -9.93 27.63
N VAL A 83 0.70 -11.01 27.36
CA VAL A 83 0.90 -12.31 28.03
C VAL A 83 2.24 -12.90 27.64
N ASP A 84 2.55 -12.91 26.35
CA ASP A 84 3.82 -13.41 25.80
C ASP A 84 5.00 -12.64 26.41
N HIS A 85 4.91 -11.30 26.45
CA HIS A 85 5.92 -10.47 27.09
C HIS A 85 6.09 -10.81 28.59
N ARG A 86 4.99 -10.98 29.33
CA ARG A 86 5.05 -11.30 30.76
C ARG A 86 5.69 -12.67 31.00
N GLN A 87 5.38 -13.67 30.19
CA GLN A 87 5.99 -15.00 30.28
C GLN A 87 7.49 -14.93 30.01
N PHE A 88 7.90 -14.20 28.96
CA PHE A 88 9.30 -13.99 28.63
C PHE A 88 10.09 -13.39 29.79
N GLU A 89 9.57 -12.33 30.42
CA GLU A 89 10.23 -11.68 31.57
C GLU A 89 10.44 -12.65 32.74
N ILE A 90 9.42 -13.47 33.05
CA ILE A 90 9.49 -14.49 34.11
C ILE A 90 10.57 -15.53 33.78
N GLU A 91 10.57 -16.05 32.55
CA GLU A 91 11.57 -17.04 32.14
C GLU A 91 13.00 -16.47 32.14
N ARG A 92 13.16 -15.24 31.66
CA ARG A 92 14.44 -14.53 31.68
C ARG A 92 14.95 -14.40 33.11
N ASP A 93 14.10 -13.96 34.03
CA ASP A 93 14.48 -13.75 35.43
C ASP A 93 14.84 -15.08 36.11
N LEU A 94 14.11 -16.16 35.82
CA LEU A 94 14.43 -17.51 36.30
C LEU A 94 15.76 -18.03 35.74
N ARG A 95 16.09 -17.75 34.46
CA ARG A 95 17.39 -18.12 33.88
C ARG A 95 18.51 -17.31 34.53
N LEU A 96 18.32 -16.00 34.69
CA LEU A 96 19.31 -15.11 35.31
C LEU A 96 19.54 -15.43 36.79
N SER A 97 18.50 -15.75 37.54
CA SER A 97 18.63 -16.10 38.96
C SER A 97 19.39 -17.42 39.14
N LYS A 98 19.24 -18.36 38.21
CA LYS A 98 19.97 -19.64 38.19
C LYS A 98 21.41 -19.52 37.69
N MET A 99 21.75 -18.46 36.95
CA MET A 99 23.09 -18.21 36.39
C MET A 99 24.00 -17.37 37.30
N LYS A 100 23.51 -16.82 38.40
CA LYS A 100 24.40 -16.17 39.39
C LYS A 100 25.16 -17.27 40.16
N PRO A 101 26.50 -17.19 40.25
CA PRO A 101 27.32 -18.18 40.96
C PRO A 101 27.02 -18.22 42.45
#